data_AF-A0A352S210-F1
#
_entry.id   AF-A0A352S210-F1
#
_cell.length_a   1.000
_cell.length_b   1.000
_cell.length_c   1.000
_cell.angle_alpha   90.00
_cell.angle_beta   90.00
_cell.angle_gamma   90.00
#
_symmetry.space_group_name_H-M   'P 1'
#
loop_
_entity.id
_entity.type
_entity.pdbx_description
1 polymer ?
#
loop_
_entity_poly.entity_id
_entity_poly.type
_entity_poly.pdbx_seq_one_letter_code
_entity_poly.pdbx_strand_id
1 'polypeptide(L)'
;FPDEARHQLQVAVHTGEQHHRGEVRVVIEANLPLSLAWRGVTPRARARTLFGALEVWNTEDHTGVLLYINLADHAVELLADRGIDARVKPEAWHDICAHLAQGLARNVSV
;
A
#
# COMPACT_ATOMS: atom_id res chain seq x y z
N PHE A 1 13.63 3.75 -7.80
CA PHE A 1 12.46 3.08 -8.39
C PHE A 1 12.24 3.69 -9.78
N PRO A 2 12.17 2.90 -10.88
CA PRO A 2 12.20 3.42 -12.25
C PRO A 2 11.01 4.32 -12.59
N ASP A 3 11.23 5.36 -13.41
CA ASP A 3 10.19 6.35 -13.73
C ASP A 3 9.03 5.75 -14.54
N GLU A 4 9.30 4.81 -15.42
CA GLU A 4 8.28 4.07 -16.17
C GLU A 4 7.33 3.30 -15.24
N ALA A 5 7.87 2.62 -14.23
CA ALA A 5 7.06 1.89 -13.25
C ALA A 5 6.22 2.84 -12.39
N ARG A 6 6.72 4.05 -12.09
CA ARG A 6 5.93 5.10 -11.40
C ARG A 6 4.77 5.57 -12.26
N HIS A 7 5.03 5.82 -13.54
CA HIS A 7 4.02 6.27 -14.48
C HIS A 7 2.91 5.22 -14.64
N GLN A 8 3.27 3.95 -14.79
CA GLN A 8 2.30 2.85 -14.89
C GLN A 8 1.44 2.72 -13.62
N LEU A 9 2.04 2.85 -12.43
CA LEU A 9 1.29 2.88 -11.17
C LEU A 9 0.32 4.07 -11.11
N GLN A 10 0.78 5.27 -11.49
CA GLN A 10 -0.07 6.46 -11.51
C GLN A 10 -1.25 6.32 -12.47
N VAL A 11 -1.01 5.80 -13.68
CA VAL A 11 -2.07 5.54 -14.66
C VAL A 11 -3.06 4.51 -14.13
N ALA A 12 -2.59 3.39 -13.57
CA ALA A 12 -3.46 2.33 -13.03
C ALA A 12 -4.33 2.83 -11.86
N VAL A 13 -3.74 3.61 -10.94
CA VAL A 13 -4.49 4.24 -9.84
C VAL A 13 -5.54 5.19 -10.41
N HIS A 14 -5.13 6.10 -11.30
CA HIS A 14 -6.05 7.08 -11.89
C HIS A 14 -7.22 6.44 -12.64
N THR A 15 -6.96 5.38 -13.42
CA THR A 15 -8.02 4.64 -14.13
C THR A 15 -8.99 3.95 -13.16
N GLY A 16 -8.50 3.42 -12.04
CA GLY A 16 -9.34 2.84 -10.99
C GLY A 16 -10.24 3.88 -10.31
N GLU A 17 -9.66 5.03 -9.96
CA GLU A 17 -10.36 6.14 -9.29
C GLU A 17 -11.46 6.78 -10.16
N GLN A 18 -11.39 6.64 -11.49
CA GLN A 18 -12.48 7.07 -12.38
C GLN A 18 -13.77 6.25 -12.22
N HIS A 19 -13.68 5.04 -11.67
CA HIS A 19 -14.81 4.11 -11.54
C HIS A 19 -15.39 4.03 -10.12
N HIS A 20 -14.67 4.56 -9.12
CA HIS A 20 -15.09 4.54 -7.73
C HIS A 20 -14.50 5.69 -6.92
N ARG A 21 -15.15 6.06 -5.81
CA ARG A 21 -14.66 7.11 -4.89
C ARG A 21 -13.51 6.68 -3.96
N GLY A 22 -12.99 5.47 -4.11
CA GLY A 22 -11.79 5.03 -3.39
C GLY A 22 -10.56 5.84 -3.79
N GLU A 23 -9.84 6.40 -2.83
CA GLU A 23 -8.56 7.09 -3.08
C GLU A 23 -7.40 6.20 -2.65
N VAL A 24 -6.45 5.91 -3.56
CA VAL A 24 -5.34 5.00 -3.25
C VAL A 24 -4.02 5.75 -3.18
N ARG A 25 -3.34 5.64 -2.03
CA ARG A 25 -1.96 6.12 -1.86
C ARG A 25 -1.00 4.95 -1.82
N VAL A 26 0.02 5.01 -2.67
CA VAL A 26 1.06 3.97 -2.77
C VAL A 26 2.36 4.50 -2.19
N VAL A 27 2.91 3.78 -1.22
CA VAL A 27 4.24 4.05 -0.64
C VAL A 27 5.13 2.85 -0.88
N ILE A 28 6.28 3.09 -1.51
CA ILE A 28 7.28 2.07 -1.80
C ILE A 28 8.59 2.47 -1.11
N GLU A 29 9.04 1.65 -0.16
CA GLU A 29 10.33 1.80 0.51
C GLU A 29 11.27 0.67 0.07
N ALA A 30 12.54 1.00 -0.20
CA ALA A 30 13.54 -0.02 -0.50
C ALA A 30 13.84 -0.89 0.73
N ASN A 31 13.87 -0.28 1.91
CA ASN A 31 14.02 -0.91 3.21
C ASN A 31 13.41 -0.01 4.30
N LEU A 32 13.18 -0.57 5.48
CA LEU A 32 12.88 0.24 6.65
C LEU A 32 14.05 1.19 6.98
N PRO A 33 13.77 2.44 7.40
CA PRO A 33 14.79 3.29 7.99
C PRO A 33 15.54 2.56 9.11
N LEU A 34 16.87 2.60 9.09
CA LEU A 34 17.76 1.87 10.01
C LEU A 34 17.35 2.01 11.49
N SER A 35 17.00 3.22 11.91
CA SER A 35 16.54 3.50 13.29
C SER A 35 15.24 2.77 13.65
N LEU A 36 14.34 2.55 12.69
CA LEU A 36 13.11 1.79 12.88
C LEU A 36 13.37 0.29 12.85
N ALA A 37 14.25 -0.16 11.94
CA ALA A 37 14.67 -1.56 11.86
C ALA A 37 15.34 -2.02 13.18
N TRP A 38 16.26 -1.22 13.74
CA TRP A 38 16.89 -1.51 15.03
C TRP A 38 15.91 -1.54 16.20
N ARG A 39 14.79 -0.82 16.10
CA ARG A 39 13.71 -0.84 17.11
C ARG A 39 12.73 -2.00 16.92
N GLY A 40 12.95 -2.89 15.95
CA GLY A 40 12.06 -4.00 15.65
C GLY A 40 10.69 -3.57 15.12
N VAL A 41 10.61 -2.40 14.48
CA VAL A 41 9.36 -1.94 13.86
C VAL A 41 9.01 -2.87 12.70
N THR A 42 7.79 -3.41 12.70
CA THR A 42 7.31 -4.27 11.61
C THR A 42 6.81 -3.44 10.42
N PRO A 43 6.80 -4.00 9.19
CA PRO A 43 6.18 -3.38 8.02
C PRO A 43 4.75 -2.89 8.29
N ARG A 44 3.92 -3.70 8.94
CA ARG A 44 2.57 -3.30 9.38
C ARG A 44 2.56 -2.07 10.29
N ALA A 45 3.46 -2.00 11.26
CA ALA A 45 3.56 -0.85 12.16
C ALA A 45 4.04 0.41 11.41
N ARG A 46 4.97 0.25 10.47
CA ARG A 46 5.42 1.34 9.58
C ARG A 46 4.26 1.85 8.70
N ALA A 47 3.52 0.95 8.09
CA ALA A 47 2.38 1.28 7.25
C ALA A 47 1.27 2.03 8.03
N ARG A 48 0.95 1.61 9.27
CA ARG A 48 0.04 2.36 10.15
C ARG A 48 0.52 3.78 10.45
N THR A 49 1.82 3.93 10.68
CA THR A 49 2.42 5.26 10.94
C THR A 49 2.27 6.16 9.71
N LEU A 50 2.56 5.63 8.53
CA LEU A 50 2.44 6.35 7.26
C LEU A 50 0.99 6.66 6.92
N PHE A 51 0.04 5.79 7.25
CA PHE A 51 -1.39 6.02 7.03
C PHE A 51 -1.87 7.30 7.75
N GLY A 52 -1.42 7.50 8.99
CA GLY A 52 -1.68 8.72 9.75
C GLY A 52 -0.89 9.92 9.23
N ALA A 53 0.43 9.76 9.04
CA ALA A 53 1.33 10.85 8.68
C ALA A 53 1.07 11.43 7.28
N LEU A 54 0.58 10.60 6.36
CA LEU A 54 0.18 11.03 5.03
C LEU A 54 -1.28 11.45 4.95
N GLU A 55 -2.03 11.44 6.06
CA GLU A 55 -3.46 11.80 6.12
C GLU A 55 -4.33 10.98 5.15
N VAL A 56 -4.09 9.67 5.05
CA VAL A 56 -4.83 8.80 4.11
C VAL A 56 -6.31 8.70 4.49
N TRP A 57 -6.61 8.78 5.78
CA TRP A 57 -7.98 8.81 6.31
C TRP A 57 -8.71 10.14 6.09
N ASN A 58 -8.01 11.20 5.68
CA ASN A 58 -8.57 12.53 5.53
C ASN A 58 -9.22 12.72 4.15
N THR A 59 -10.15 11.83 3.82
CA THR A 59 -11.00 11.90 2.63
C THR A 59 -12.44 12.16 3.06
N GLU A 60 -13.19 12.97 2.31
CA GLU A 60 -14.56 13.36 2.67
C GLU A 60 -15.49 12.16 2.93
N ASP A 61 -15.31 11.07 2.17
CA ASP A 61 -16.14 9.87 2.22
C ASP A 61 -15.53 8.71 3.06
N HIS A 62 -14.39 8.92 3.74
CA HIS A 62 -13.64 7.87 4.44
C HIS A 62 -13.24 6.69 3.54
N THR A 63 -12.78 7.02 2.33
CA THR A 63 -12.49 6.07 1.25
C THR A 63 -11.01 5.88 0.95
N GLY A 64 -10.13 6.42 1.78
CA GLY A 64 -8.68 6.28 1.62
C GLY A 64 -8.16 4.87 1.85
N VAL A 65 -7.24 4.43 1.00
CA VAL A 65 -6.50 3.17 1.11
C VAL A 65 -5.00 3.42 0.94
N LEU A 66 -4.18 2.89 1.85
CA LEU A 66 -2.73 2.88 1.74
C LEU A 66 -2.26 1.49 1.30
N LEU A 67 -1.53 1.45 0.19
CA LEU A 67 -0.69 0.32 -0.21
C LEU A 67 0.76 0.62 0.14
N TYR A 68 1.29 -0.11 1.12
CA TYR A 68 2.68 -0.02 1.54
C TYR A 68 3.46 -1.24 1.04
N ILE A 69 4.60 -1.00 0.38
CA ILE A 69 5.50 -2.03 -0.14
C ILE A 69 6.90 -1.78 0.41
N ASN A 70 7.46 -2.78 1.07
CA ASN A 70 8.87 -2.80 1.46
C ASN A 70 9.59 -3.89 0.67
N LEU A 71 10.57 -3.48 -0.13
CA LEU A 71 11.27 -4.37 -1.05
C LEU A 71 12.24 -5.30 -0.32
N ALA A 72 13.03 -4.81 0.63
CA ALA A 72 14.02 -5.62 1.35
C ALA A 72 13.38 -6.70 2.21
N ASP A 73 12.23 -6.40 2.83
CA ASP A 73 11.50 -7.36 3.67
C ASP A 73 10.47 -8.20 2.88
N HIS A 74 10.38 -8.00 1.56
CA HIS A 74 9.34 -8.57 0.69
C HIS A 74 7.92 -8.45 1.27
N ALA A 75 7.64 -7.31 1.93
CA ALA A 75 6.41 -7.10 2.66
C ALA A 75 5.44 -6.20 1.90
N VAL A 76 4.18 -6.58 1.89
CA VAL A 76 3.07 -5.79 1.34
C VAL A 76 2.01 -5.64 2.42
N GLU A 77 1.61 -4.40 2.70
CA GLU A 77 0.56 -4.08 3.67
C GLU A 77 -0.47 -3.19 3.00
N LEU A 78 -1.75 -3.55 3.18
CA LEU A 78 -2.87 -2.76 2.72
C LEU A 78 -3.70 -2.29 3.93
N LEU A 79 -3.93 -0.99 4.03
CA LEU A 79 -4.69 -0.38 5.11
C LEU A 79 -5.79 0.47 4.51
N ALA A 80 -7.05 0.20 4.88
CA ALA A 80 -8.20 0.98 4.45
C ALA A 80 -8.74 1.81 5.62
N ASP A 81 -9.30 2.99 5.29
CA ASP A 81 -10.14 3.72 6.22
C ASP A 81 -11.49 3.00 6.41
N ARG A 82 -12.20 3.36 7.49
CA ARG A 82 -13.41 2.69 7.98
C ARG A 82 -14.53 2.61 6.95
N GLY A 83 -14.66 3.61 6.07
CA GLY A 83 -15.72 3.62 5.05
C GLY A 83 -15.54 2.52 3.99
N ILE A 84 -14.29 2.21 3.65
CA ILE A 84 -13.94 1.14 2.71
C ILE A 84 -13.82 -0.20 3.43
N ASP A 85 -13.23 -0.24 4.62
CA ASP A 85 -13.11 -1.46 5.42
C ASP A 85 -14.49 -2.05 5.80
N ALA A 86 -15.50 -1.20 6.00
CA ALA A 86 -16.87 -1.65 6.25
C ALA A 86 -17.57 -2.27 5.02
N ARG A 87 -17.07 -2.03 3.81
CA ARG A 87 -17.69 -2.48 2.55
C ARG A 87 -16.96 -3.64 1.89
N VAL A 88 -15.73 -3.89 2.29
CA VAL A 88 -14.87 -4.93 1.71
C VAL A 88 -14.67 -6.03 2.74
N LYS A 89 -14.86 -7.28 2.30
CA LYS A 89 -14.65 -8.44 3.18
C LYS A 89 -13.15 -8.62 3.46
N PRO A 90 -12.77 -9.01 4.70
CA PRO A 90 -11.36 -9.25 5.04
C PRO A 90 -10.63 -10.18 4.09
N GLU A 91 -11.31 -11.19 3.55
CA GLU A 91 -10.74 -12.16 2.61
C GLU A 91 -10.30 -11.49 1.30
N ALA A 92 -11.07 -10.51 0.81
CA ALA A 92 -10.72 -9.79 -0.42
C ALA A 92 -9.43 -8.98 -0.24
N TRP A 93 -9.21 -8.37 0.93
CA TRP A 93 -7.94 -7.70 1.24
C TRP A 93 -6.77 -8.68 1.27
N HIS A 94 -7.00 -9.86 1.85
CA HIS A 94 -5.99 -10.90 1.91
C HIS A 94 -5.60 -11.40 0.52
N ASP A 95 -6.58 -11.65 -0.35
CA ASP A 95 -6.37 -12.10 -1.73
C ASP A 95 -5.61 -11.04 -2.56
N ILE A 96 -5.93 -9.76 -2.39
CA ILE A 96 -5.21 -8.66 -3.04
C ILE A 96 -3.76 -8.62 -2.56
N CYS A 97 -3.52 -8.69 -1.25
CA CYS A 97 -2.16 -8.69 -0.70
C CYS A 97 -1.36 -9.90 -1.19
N ALA A 98 -1.98 -11.09 -1.23
CA ALA A 98 -1.36 -12.31 -1.72
C ALA A 98 -1.00 -12.22 -3.20
N HIS A 99 -1.88 -11.71 -4.05
CA HIS A 99 -1.58 -11.48 -5.47
C HIS A 99 -0.43 -10.49 -5.67
N LEU A 100 -0.43 -9.38 -4.93
CA LEU A 100 0.64 -8.38 -5.01
C LEU A 100 1.99 -8.98 -4.57
N ALA A 101 2.01 -9.70 -3.44
CA ALA A 101 3.20 -10.37 -2.94
C ALA A 101 3.74 -11.42 -3.94
N GLN A 102 2.85 -12.20 -4.58
CA GLN A 102 3.25 -13.13 -5.63
C GLN A 102 3.82 -12.42 -6.86
N GLY A 103 3.26 -11.27 -7.25
CA GLY A 103 3.77 -10.45 -8.35
C GLY A 103 5.17 -9.92 -8.08
N LEU A 104 5.43 -9.45 -6.85
CA LEU A 104 6.76 -9.06 -6.38
C LEU A 104 7.75 -10.23 -6.43
N ALA A 105 7.36 -11.41 -5.93
CA ALA A 105 8.22 -12.59 -5.93
C ALA A 105 8.58 -13.11 -7.34
N ARG A 106 7.74 -12.86 -8.35
CA ARG A 106 7.94 -13.35 -9.72
C ARG A 106 8.80 -12.44 -10.61
N ASN A 107 8.96 -11.16 -10.26
CA ASN A 107 9.60 -10.16 -11.14
C ASN A 107 10.75 -9.37 -10.49
N VAL A 108 11.26 -9.79 -9.32
CA VAL A 108 12.60 -9.37 -8.88
C VAL A 108 13.62 -10.26 -9.61
N SER A 109 13.81 -10.02 -10.91
CA SER A 109 15.01 -10.51 -11.60
C SER A 109 16.21 -9.73 -11.07
N VAL A 110 17.18 -10.47 -10.54
CA VAL A 110 18.54 -10.00 -10.23
C VAL A 110 19.25 -9.61 -11.52
#